data_AF-A0A964DC83-F1
#
_entry.id   AF-A0A964DC83-F1
#
_cell.length_a   1.000
_cell.length_b   1.000
_cell.length_c   1.000
_cell.angle_alpha   90.00
_cell.angle_beta   90.00
_cell.angle_gamma   90.00
#
_symmetry.space_group_name_H-M   'P 1'
#
loop_
_entity.id
_entity.type
_entity.pdbx_description
1 polymer ?
#
loop_
_entity_poly.entity_id
_entity_poly.type
_entity_poly.pdbx_seq_one_letter_code
_entity_poly.pdbx_strand_id
1 'polypeptide(L)'
;MHRAYRKWFELHPNEHDRIRPYQINATKAIEEAITQGKRKIFTAMATGTGKTFTMVSQIHRLMKSGLALRILFLVDRRALAAQAVLEFNSFEAEPGMKFDKVYEVYSQRFRREDVEGMKDFNPKELPESYLTHPKISHAFVYISTIQRMRINLFGMDQAFQTSEGETDEEVDANKFDIPIHA
;
A
#
# COMPACT_ATOMS: atom_id res chain seq x y z
N MET A 1 1.60 14.44 20.16
CA MET A 1 1.51 13.90 18.78
C MET A 1 0.09 13.49 18.37
N HIS A 2 -0.74 12.89 19.25
CA HIS A 2 -2.07 12.37 18.89
C HIS A 2 -3.17 13.37 18.46
N ARG A 3 -2.98 14.68 18.60
CA ARG A 3 -4.04 15.68 18.38
C ARG A 3 -4.07 16.28 16.97
N ALA A 4 -2.93 16.31 16.26
CA ALA A 4 -2.80 17.01 15.00
C ALA A 4 -3.57 16.32 13.85
N TYR A 5 -3.37 15.02 13.65
CA TYR A 5 -4.05 14.27 12.59
C TYR A 5 -5.57 14.16 12.82
N ARG A 6 -6.02 14.09 14.09
CA ARG A 6 -7.47 14.03 14.41
C ARG A 6 -8.18 15.29 13.94
N LYS A 7 -7.64 16.46 14.33
CA LYS A 7 -8.14 17.76 13.88
C LYS A 7 -8.04 17.89 12.36
N TRP A 8 -7.00 17.31 11.75
CA TRP A 8 -6.86 17.30 10.31
C TRP A 8 -8.01 16.55 9.61
N PHE A 9 -8.38 15.34 10.06
CA PHE A 9 -9.50 14.59 9.47
C PHE A 9 -10.84 15.33 9.59
N GLU A 10 -11.08 15.99 10.73
CA GLU A 10 -12.30 16.78 10.96
C GLU A 10 -12.40 17.98 10.01
N LEU A 11 -11.28 18.66 9.75
CA LEU A 11 -11.23 19.86 8.92
C LEU A 11 -11.14 19.57 7.42
N HIS A 12 -10.71 18.37 7.03
CA HIS A 12 -10.49 17.99 5.64
C HIS A 12 -11.30 16.73 5.33
N PRO A 13 -12.61 16.82 5.06
CA PRO A 13 -13.40 15.69 4.62
C PRO A 13 -12.86 15.08 3.31
N ASN A 14 -13.23 13.84 3.02
CA ASN A 14 -12.81 13.17 1.79
C ASN A 14 -13.70 13.62 0.62
N GLU A 15 -13.18 14.56 -0.17
CA GLU A 15 -13.90 15.22 -1.27
C GLU A 15 -13.29 14.93 -2.64
N HIS A 16 -12.51 13.85 -2.78
CA HIS A 16 -11.90 13.50 -4.06
C HIS A 16 -12.99 13.25 -5.12
N ASP A 17 -12.93 13.91 -6.28
CA ASP A 17 -14.00 13.93 -7.31
C ASP A 17 -14.58 12.57 -7.71
N ARG A 18 -13.72 11.54 -7.82
CA ARG A 18 -14.14 10.17 -8.18
C ARG A 18 -14.71 9.33 -7.02
N ILE A 19 -14.70 9.83 -5.78
CA ILE A 19 -15.09 9.04 -4.61
C ILE A 19 -16.60 8.96 -4.46
N ARG A 20 -17.11 7.76 -4.16
CA ARG A 20 -18.55 7.52 -3.97
C ARG A 20 -18.96 7.69 -2.50
N PRO A 21 -20.23 8.02 -2.20
CA PRO A 21 -20.70 8.23 -0.83
C PRO A 21 -20.40 7.07 0.14
N TYR A 22 -20.54 5.82 -0.32
CA TYR A 22 -20.22 4.65 0.54
C TYR A 22 -18.72 4.52 0.83
N GLN A 23 -17.85 4.96 -0.08
CA GLN A 23 -16.40 4.98 0.12
C GLN A 23 -16.03 6.08 1.11
N ILE A 24 -16.67 7.26 1.03
CA ILE A 24 -16.54 8.32 2.02
C ILE A 24 -16.90 7.78 3.41
N ASN A 25 -18.07 7.13 3.54
CA ASN A 25 -18.51 6.54 4.81
C ASN A 25 -17.52 5.48 5.33
N ALA A 26 -16.99 4.63 4.45
CA ALA A 26 -15.97 3.66 4.82
C ALA A 26 -14.69 4.35 5.33
N THR A 27 -14.19 5.38 4.64
CA THR A 27 -13.00 6.13 5.07
C THR A 27 -13.22 6.85 6.40
N LYS A 28 -14.39 7.46 6.61
CA LYS A 28 -14.76 8.09 7.89
C LYS A 28 -14.77 7.09 9.03
N ALA A 29 -15.38 5.91 8.83
CA ALA A 29 -15.41 4.86 9.85
C ALA A 29 -14.01 4.32 10.19
N ILE A 30 -13.12 4.20 9.20
CA ILE A 30 -11.71 3.85 9.41
C ILE A 30 -11.02 4.94 10.23
N GLU A 31 -11.16 6.21 9.84
CA GLU A 31 -10.54 7.35 10.52
C GLU A 31 -11.01 7.45 11.97
N GLU A 32 -12.31 7.33 12.21
CA GLU A 32 -12.91 7.29 13.56
C GLU A 32 -12.30 6.17 14.40
N ALA A 33 -12.24 4.94 13.89
CA ALA A 33 -11.62 3.82 14.59
C ALA A 33 -10.14 4.09 14.92
N ILE A 34 -9.39 4.67 13.99
CA ILE A 34 -7.99 5.07 14.23
C ILE A 34 -7.91 6.16 15.31
N THR A 35 -8.78 7.17 15.28
CA THR A 35 -8.79 8.23 16.29
C THR A 35 -9.12 7.69 17.69
N GLN A 36 -9.91 6.61 17.77
CA GLN A 36 -10.21 5.87 19.00
C GLN A 36 -9.09 4.93 19.44
N GLY A 37 -7.95 4.90 18.74
CA GLY A 37 -6.78 4.08 19.06
C GLY A 37 -6.91 2.62 18.62
N LYS A 38 -7.87 2.28 17.76
CA LYS A 38 -7.98 0.92 17.22
C LYS A 38 -6.81 0.66 16.26
N ARG A 39 -6.04 -0.40 16.56
CA ARG A 39 -4.87 -0.81 15.77
C ARG A 39 -5.20 -1.79 14.64
N LYS A 40 -6.37 -2.44 14.70
CA LYS A 40 -6.84 -3.43 13.73
C LYS A 40 -8.23 -3.03 13.29
N ILE A 41 -8.44 -2.92 11.99
CA ILE A 41 -9.69 -2.51 11.35
C ILE A 41 -9.94 -3.46 10.19
N PHE A 42 -11.18 -3.89 10.03
CA PHE A 42 -11.59 -4.76 8.94
C PHE A 42 -12.71 -4.08 8.15
N THR A 43 -12.54 -3.98 6.84
CA THR A 43 -13.50 -3.36 5.93
C THR A 43 -13.90 -4.38 4.87
N ALA A 44 -15.14 -4.85 4.93
CA ALA A 44 -15.71 -5.76 3.95
C ALA A 44 -16.38 -4.97 2.81
N MET A 45 -16.04 -5.30 1.58
CA MET A 45 -16.54 -4.62 0.39
C MET A 45 -16.74 -5.63 -0.74
N ALA A 46 -17.88 -5.55 -1.43
CA ALA A 46 -18.18 -6.39 -2.56
C ALA A 46 -17.16 -6.21 -3.71
N THR A 47 -17.03 -7.21 -4.57
CA THR A 47 -16.14 -7.12 -5.76
C THR A 47 -16.71 -6.11 -6.76
N GLY A 48 -15.83 -5.35 -7.41
CA GLY A 48 -16.22 -4.29 -8.34
C GLY A 48 -16.62 -2.95 -7.69
N THR A 49 -16.67 -2.83 -6.36
CA THR A 49 -17.05 -1.58 -5.68
C THR A 49 -15.89 -0.61 -5.43
N GLY A 50 -14.71 -0.88 -6.00
CA GLY A 50 -13.55 0.01 -5.89
C GLY A 50 -12.79 -0.11 -4.57
N LYS A 51 -12.57 -1.34 -4.06
CA LYS A 51 -11.78 -1.61 -2.85
C LYS A 51 -10.41 -0.93 -2.86
N THR A 52 -9.66 -1.15 -3.94
CA THR A 52 -8.32 -0.60 -4.10
C THR A 52 -8.35 0.92 -4.10
N PHE A 53 -9.23 1.54 -4.89
CA PHE A 53 -9.42 2.99 -4.90
C PHE A 53 -9.74 3.57 -3.51
N THR A 54 -10.64 2.92 -2.75
CA THR A 54 -10.96 3.35 -1.37
C THR A 54 -9.74 3.27 -0.45
N MET A 55 -8.93 2.22 -0.56
CA MET A 55 -7.71 2.10 0.25
C MET A 55 -6.63 3.10 -0.18
N VAL A 56 -6.44 3.35 -1.47
CA VAL A 56 -5.52 4.39 -1.97
C VAL A 56 -5.93 5.78 -1.47
N SER A 57 -7.23 6.09 -1.54
CA SER A 57 -7.79 7.33 -0.97
C SER A 57 -7.57 7.43 0.54
N GLN A 58 -7.78 6.35 1.28
CA GLN A 58 -7.50 6.32 2.73
C GLN A 58 -6.01 6.53 3.01
N ILE A 59 -5.13 5.84 2.28
CA ILE A 59 -3.67 5.95 2.43
C ILE A 59 -3.20 7.37 2.14
N HIS A 60 -3.71 7.99 1.08
CA HIS A 60 -3.46 9.41 0.80
C HIS A 60 -3.74 10.28 2.02
N ARG A 61 -4.91 10.12 2.64
CA ARG A 61 -5.32 10.90 3.82
C ARG A 61 -4.45 10.61 5.05
N LEU A 62 -4.05 9.35 5.27
CA LEU A 62 -3.13 8.97 6.35
C LEU A 62 -1.75 9.63 6.18
N MET A 63 -1.24 9.69 4.95
CA MET A 63 0.04 10.32 4.64
C MET A 63 -0.05 11.85 4.72
N LYS A 64 -1.08 12.45 4.11
CA LYS A 64 -1.29 13.90 4.10
C LYS A 64 -1.49 14.49 5.50
N SER A 65 -2.16 13.76 6.39
CA SER A 65 -2.33 14.14 7.80
C SER A 65 -1.06 13.99 8.65
N GLY A 66 0.01 13.38 8.10
CA GLY A 66 1.24 13.06 8.82
C GLY A 66 1.09 11.92 9.84
N LEU A 67 -0.04 11.19 9.83
CA LEU A 67 -0.28 10.09 10.74
C LEU A 67 0.58 8.85 10.39
N ALA A 68 0.76 8.58 9.11
CA ALA A 68 1.57 7.48 8.63
C ALA A 68 2.48 7.93 7.49
N LEU A 69 3.79 7.70 7.62
CA LEU A 69 4.77 8.07 6.60
C LEU A 69 5.20 6.87 5.76
N ARG A 70 5.22 5.67 6.35
CA ARG A 70 5.64 4.42 5.71
C ARG A 70 4.46 3.46 5.69
N ILE A 71 4.02 3.08 4.51
CA ILE A 71 2.85 2.21 4.32
C ILE A 71 3.28 0.93 3.61
N LEU A 72 2.94 -0.22 4.19
CA LEU A 72 3.05 -1.52 3.53
C LEU A 72 1.67 -1.93 3.00
N PHE A 73 1.54 -2.06 1.69
CA PHE A 73 0.32 -2.48 1.00
C PHE A 73 0.50 -3.92 0.49
N LEU A 74 -0.11 -4.87 1.20
CA LEU A 74 0.00 -6.29 0.89
C LEU A 74 -1.14 -6.77 -0.01
N VAL A 75 -0.80 -7.59 -0.99
CA VAL A 75 -1.75 -8.27 -1.87
C VAL A 75 -1.44 -9.75 -1.98
N ASP A 76 -2.34 -10.51 -2.56
CA ASP A 76 -2.21 -11.97 -2.66
C ASP A 76 -1.13 -12.38 -3.69
N ARG A 77 -1.23 -11.86 -4.92
CA ARG A 77 -0.43 -12.27 -6.08
C ARG A 77 0.10 -11.10 -6.90
N ARG A 78 1.12 -11.34 -7.72
CA ARG A 78 1.89 -10.30 -8.44
C ARG A 78 1.04 -9.49 -9.42
N ALA A 79 0.12 -10.13 -10.15
CA ALA A 79 -0.84 -9.42 -11.00
C ALA A 79 -1.69 -8.39 -10.21
N LEU A 80 -2.07 -8.70 -8.95
CA LEU A 80 -2.79 -7.74 -8.10
C LEU A 80 -1.88 -6.62 -7.59
N ALA A 81 -0.58 -6.90 -7.38
CA ALA A 81 0.39 -5.87 -7.02
C ALA A 81 0.58 -4.88 -8.16
N ALA A 82 0.67 -5.37 -9.41
CA ALA A 82 0.76 -4.54 -10.59
C ALA A 82 -0.50 -3.67 -10.78
N GLN A 83 -1.69 -4.23 -10.56
CA GLN A 83 -2.95 -3.47 -10.54
C GLN A 83 -2.96 -2.38 -9.45
N ALA A 84 -2.47 -2.69 -8.25
CA ALA A 84 -2.37 -1.70 -7.18
C ALA A 84 -1.41 -0.56 -7.56
N VAL A 85 -0.24 -0.87 -8.13
CA VAL A 85 0.72 0.15 -8.63
C VAL A 85 0.04 1.08 -9.66
N LEU A 86 -0.72 0.53 -10.60
CA LEU A 86 -1.47 1.34 -11.58
C LEU A 86 -2.53 2.23 -10.91
N GLU A 87 -3.24 1.72 -9.90
CA GLU A 87 -4.21 2.52 -9.16
C GLU A 87 -3.53 3.69 -8.43
N PHE A 88 -2.39 3.46 -7.76
CA PHE A 88 -1.59 4.53 -7.16
C PHE A 88 -1.13 5.54 -8.22
N ASN A 89 -0.56 5.09 -9.33
CA ASN A 89 -0.07 5.98 -10.41
C ASN A 89 -1.17 6.77 -11.13
N SER A 90 -2.44 6.37 -11.00
CA SER A 90 -3.58 7.04 -11.64
C SER A 90 -4.44 7.84 -10.66
N PHE A 91 -4.28 7.61 -9.36
CA PHE A 91 -4.98 8.35 -8.31
C PHE A 91 -4.47 9.79 -8.25
N GLU A 92 -5.39 10.75 -8.22
CA GLU A 92 -5.06 12.17 -8.08
C GLU A 92 -5.01 12.53 -6.59
N ALA A 93 -3.81 12.72 -6.05
CA ALA A 93 -3.62 13.01 -4.64
C ALA A 93 -3.88 14.49 -4.33
N GLU A 94 -3.45 15.37 -5.21
CA GLU A 94 -3.66 16.81 -5.14
C GLU A 94 -4.14 17.32 -6.50
N PRO A 95 -4.78 18.50 -6.60
CA PRO A 95 -5.28 19.02 -7.86
C PRO A 95 -4.21 19.03 -8.97
N GLY A 96 -4.44 18.23 -10.01
CA GLY A 96 -3.54 18.06 -11.15
C GLY A 96 -2.29 17.22 -10.89
N MET A 97 -2.12 16.63 -9.69
CA MET A 97 -0.96 15.85 -9.30
C MET A 97 -1.34 14.42 -8.88
N LYS A 98 -0.83 13.46 -9.65
CA LYS A 98 -0.96 12.03 -9.35
C LYS A 98 -0.20 11.63 -8.09
N PHE A 99 -0.66 10.58 -7.41
CA PHE A 99 -0.09 10.13 -6.15
C PHE A 99 1.41 9.84 -6.26
N ASP A 100 1.86 9.19 -7.33
CA ASP A 100 3.27 8.85 -7.57
C ASP A 100 4.18 10.07 -7.84
N LYS A 101 3.58 11.25 -8.03
CA LYS A 101 4.27 12.54 -8.12
C LYS A 101 4.35 13.28 -6.79
N VAL A 102 3.47 12.95 -5.85
CA VAL A 102 3.42 13.58 -4.52
C VAL A 102 4.17 12.73 -3.48
N TYR A 103 4.05 11.41 -3.56
CA TYR A 103 4.66 10.45 -2.65
C TYR A 103 5.46 9.40 -3.41
N GLU A 104 6.49 8.86 -2.76
CA GLU A 104 7.21 7.72 -3.31
C GLU A 104 6.33 6.46 -3.28
N VAL A 105 6.15 5.83 -4.43
CA VAL A 105 5.47 4.54 -4.56
C VAL A 105 6.49 3.53 -5.08
N TYR A 106 6.75 2.53 -4.26
CA TYR A 106 7.63 1.43 -4.57
C TYR A 106 6.86 0.11 -4.63
N SER A 107 7.45 -0.85 -5.30
CA SER A 107 6.90 -2.18 -5.47
C SER A 107 7.99 -3.23 -5.41
N GLN A 108 7.59 -4.49 -5.31
CA GLN A 108 8.48 -5.61 -5.59
C GLN A 108 8.86 -5.66 -7.08
N ARG A 109 9.87 -6.47 -7.40
CA ARG A 109 10.19 -6.81 -8.78
C ARG A 109 9.02 -7.54 -9.45
N PHE A 110 8.73 -7.17 -10.69
CA PHE A 110 7.77 -7.84 -11.56
C PHE A 110 8.48 -8.64 -12.65
N ARG A 111 7.88 -9.75 -13.08
CA ARG A 111 8.20 -10.48 -14.31
C ARG A 111 7.41 -9.87 -15.45
N ARG A 112 7.82 -10.21 -16.67
CA ARG A 112 7.16 -9.73 -17.89
C ARG A 112 5.69 -10.17 -17.97
N GLU A 113 5.38 -11.39 -17.56
CA GLU A 113 4.00 -11.91 -17.54
C GLU A 113 3.07 -11.17 -16.57
N ASP A 114 3.57 -10.66 -15.44
CA ASP A 114 2.73 -9.98 -14.44
C ASP A 114 2.14 -8.66 -14.94
N VAL A 115 2.80 -8.08 -15.95
CA VAL A 115 2.54 -6.73 -16.48
C VAL A 115 2.11 -6.77 -17.94
N GLU A 116 1.86 -7.97 -18.48
CA GLU A 116 1.44 -8.14 -19.86
C GLU A 116 0.13 -7.39 -20.12
N GLY A 117 0.09 -6.64 -21.22
CA GLY A 117 -1.06 -5.79 -21.57
C GLY A 117 -1.16 -4.47 -20.79
N MET A 118 -0.29 -4.21 -19.81
CA MET A 118 -0.24 -2.93 -19.10
C MET A 118 0.59 -1.92 -19.89
N LYS A 119 -0.06 -0.88 -20.42
CA LYS A 119 0.63 0.23 -21.10
C LYS A 119 1.32 1.12 -20.08
N ASP A 120 2.52 1.58 -20.41
CA ASP A 120 3.32 2.55 -19.63
C ASP A 120 3.59 2.12 -18.17
N PHE A 121 3.63 0.81 -17.90
CA PHE A 121 3.94 0.28 -16.58
C PHE A 121 5.45 0.37 -16.30
N ASN A 122 5.85 1.33 -15.48
CA ASN A 122 7.23 1.50 -15.05
C ASN A 122 7.32 1.54 -13.50
N PRO A 123 7.32 0.37 -12.85
CA PRO A 123 7.34 0.28 -11.39
C PRO A 123 8.72 0.68 -10.85
N LYS A 124 8.74 1.35 -9.70
CA LYS A 124 9.98 1.57 -8.95
C LYS A 124 10.16 0.42 -7.97
N GLU A 125 11.24 -0.35 -8.12
CA GLU A 125 11.61 -1.36 -7.12
C GLU A 125 12.01 -0.64 -5.81
N LEU A 126 11.56 -1.15 -4.65
CA LEU A 126 11.99 -0.61 -3.36
C LEU A 126 13.49 -0.91 -3.16
N PRO A 127 14.34 0.09 -2.88
CA PRO A 127 15.73 -0.16 -2.51
C PRO A 127 15.80 -0.98 -1.22
N GLU A 128 16.62 -2.02 -1.19
CA GLU A 128 16.76 -2.91 -0.01
C GLU A 128 17.07 -2.14 1.28
N SER A 129 17.88 -1.08 1.18
CA SER A 129 18.25 -0.22 2.31
C SER A 129 17.05 0.46 2.98
N TYR A 130 15.90 0.61 2.31
CA TYR A 130 14.69 1.15 2.93
C TYR A 130 14.09 0.16 3.95
N LEU A 131 14.33 -1.15 3.78
CA LEU A 131 13.91 -2.20 4.72
C LEU A 131 14.99 -2.49 5.75
N THR A 132 16.27 -2.57 5.36
CA THR A 132 17.37 -2.97 6.25
C THR A 132 17.97 -1.81 7.05
N HIS A 133 17.94 -0.58 6.51
CA HIS A 133 18.48 0.63 7.14
C HIS A 133 17.45 1.78 7.08
N PRO A 134 16.24 1.59 7.64
CA PRO A 134 15.17 2.58 7.57
C PRO A 134 15.57 3.91 8.21
N LYS A 135 15.21 5.02 7.56
CA LYS A 135 15.40 6.38 8.07
C LYS A 135 14.04 7.01 8.39
N ILE A 136 14.02 7.85 9.43
CA ILE A 136 12.82 8.59 9.85
C ILE A 136 12.26 9.48 8.73
N SER A 137 13.14 9.99 7.85
CA SER A 137 12.77 10.84 6.73
C SER A 137 12.10 10.08 5.57
N HIS A 138 12.11 8.75 5.57
CA HIS A 138 11.49 7.98 4.49
C HIS A 138 9.96 8.07 4.58
N ALA A 139 9.34 8.59 3.51
CA ALA A 139 7.90 8.63 3.35
C ALA A 139 7.50 7.97 2.01
N PHE A 140 6.92 6.78 2.09
CA PHE A 140 6.65 5.95 0.92
C PHE A 140 5.51 4.95 1.14
N VAL A 141 4.94 4.49 0.03
CA VAL A 141 4.12 3.28 -0.04
C VAL A 141 4.94 2.17 -0.67
N TYR A 142 4.95 0.99 -0.05
CA TYR A 142 5.54 -0.21 -0.61
C TYR A 142 4.48 -1.26 -0.88
N ILE A 143 4.38 -1.69 -2.14
CA ILE A 143 3.40 -2.67 -2.63
C ILE A 143 4.10 -4.00 -2.84
N SER A 144 3.64 -5.04 -2.15
CA SER A 144 4.23 -6.38 -2.27
C SER A 144 3.20 -7.48 -2.01
N THR A 145 3.48 -8.68 -2.50
CA THR A 145 2.72 -9.88 -2.17
C THR A 145 2.97 -10.27 -0.71
N ILE A 146 1.97 -10.90 -0.10
CA ILE A 146 2.10 -11.45 1.25
C ILE A 146 3.23 -12.50 1.26
N GLN A 147 3.32 -13.34 0.22
CA GLN A 147 4.33 -14.38 0.09
C GLN A 147 5.76 -13.80 0.05
N ARG A 148 5.99 -12.76 -0.76
CA ARG A 148 7.32 -12.12 -0.83
C ARG A 148 7.74 -11.52 0.50
N MET A 149 6.85 -10.78 1.16
CA MET A 149 7.17 -10.20 2.46
C MET A 149 7.42 -11.24 3.53
N ARG A 150 6.72 -12.38 3.46
CA ARG A 150 6.99 -13.51 4.35
C ARG A 150 8.39 -14.07 4.12
N ILE A 151 8.82 -14.25 2.87
CA ILE A 151 10.18 -14.67 2.54
C ILE A 151 11.21 -13.62 2.98
N ASN A 152 10.94 -12.32 2.77
CA ASN A 152 11.84 -11.25 3.20
C ASN A 152 12.06 -11.25 4.71
N LEU A 153 11.03 -11.57 5.50
CA LEU A 153 11.13 -11.61 6.97
C LEU A 153 11.74 -12.92 7.48
N PHE A 154 11.35 -14.06 6.92
CA PHE A 154 11.58 -15.37 7.55
C PHE A 154 12.47 -16.32 6.73
N GLY A 155 12.68 -16.02 5.45
CA GLY A 155 13.40 -16.88 4.49
C GLY A 155 12.47 -17.84 3.73
N MET A 156 13.03 -18.46 2.70
CA MET A 156 12.31 -19.34 1.76
C MET A 156 11.71 -20.58 2.42
N ASP A 157 12.39 -21.15 3.43
CA ASP A 157 11.89 -22.34 4.15
C ASP A 157 10.59 -22.07 4.91
N GLN A 158 10.27 -20.79 5.12
CA GLN A 158 9.06 -20.34 5.79
C GLN A 158 8.02 -19.80 4.81
N ALA A 159 8.25 -19.87 3.49
CA ALA A 159 7.26 -19.54 2.48
C ALA A 159 5.97 -20.36 2.70
N PHE A 160 4.80 -19.81 2.35
CA PHE A 160 3.58 -20.59 2.39
C PHE A 160 3.73 -21.82 1.50
N GLN A 161 3.32 -22.99 2.00
CA GLN A 161 3.11 -24.17 1.17
C GLN A 161 1.91 -23.87 0.27
N THR A 162 2.19 -23.39 -0.92
CA THR A 162 1.18 -23.14 -1.92
C THR A 162 1.05 -24.38 -2.81
N SER A 163 -0.13 -24.61 -3.39
CA SER A 163 -0.34 -25.62 -4.43
C SER A 163 0.77 -25.56 -5.50
N GLU A 164 1.18 -26.70 -6.07
CA GLU A 164 2.22 -26.78 -7.10
C GLU A 164 2.03 -25.68 -8.16
N GLY A 165 2.94 -24.69 -8.20
CA GLY A 165 2.92 -23.55 -9.12
C GLY A 165 3.10 -22.15 -8.50
N GLU A 166 2.71 -21.93 -7.25
CA GLU A 166 2.78 -20.59 -6.61
C GLU A 166 4.13 -20.32 -5.91
N THR A 167 4.83 -21.36 -5.45
CA THR A 167 6.18 -21.22 -4.86
C THR A 167 7.19 -20.74 -5.90
N ASP A 168 6.96 -21.10 -7.17
CA ASP A 168 7.78 -20.68 -8.31
C ASP A 168 7.63 -19.17 -8.62
N GLU A 169 6.62 -18.48 -8.10
CA GLU A 169 6.38 -17.05 -8.39
C GLU A 169 7.34 -16.09 -7.68
N GLU A 170 7.94 -16.50 -6.56
CA GLU A 170 8.77 -15.60 -5.72
C GLU A 170 10.21 -16.14 -5.52
N VAL A 171 10.72 -17.00 -6.42
CA VAL A 171 12.10 -17.53 -6.39
C VAL A 171 13.19 -16.45 -6.37
N ASP A 172 12.87 -15.22 -6.78
CA ASP A 172 13.75 -14.06 -6.77
C ASP A 172 13.73 -13.27 -5.45
N ALA A 173 12.95 -13.71 -4.46
CA ALA A 173 12.87 -13.08 -3.14
C ALA A 173 13.97 -13.59 -2.20
N ASN A 174 14.61 -12.67 -1.47
CA ASN A 174 15.67 -12.99 -0.50
C ASN A 174 15.23 -12.65 0.92
N LYS A 175 15.77 -13.34 1.92
CA LYS A 175 15.63 -12.93 3.31
C LYS A 175 16.43 -11.65 3.56
N PHE A 176 15.84 -10.71 4.28
CA PHE A 176 16.48 -9.47 4.71
C PHE A 176 16.52 -9.38 6.24
N ASP A 177 17.54 -8.71 6.76
CA ASP A 177 17.61 -8.35 8.18
C ASP A 177 16.83 -7.06 8.43
N ILE A 178 15.52 -7.20 8.64
CA ILE A 178 14.60 -6.06 8.84
C ILE A 178 14.48 -5.79 10.34
N PRO A 179 14.91 -4.61 10.84
CA PRO A 179 14.85 -4.29 12.25
C PRO A 179 13.39 -4.16 12.74
N ILE A 180 13.10 -4.73 13.90
CA ILE A 180 11.74 -4.77 14.48
C ILE A 180 11.33 -3.42 15.09
N HIS A 181 12.27 -2.48 15.29
CA HIS A 181 12.08 -1.24 16.06
C HIS A 181 12.69 0.02 15.39
N ALA A 182 12.29 0.33 14.16
CA ALA A 182 12.82 1.48 13.42
C ALA A 182 11.77 2.42 12.82
#